data_AF-A0A2W6YQ52-F1
#
_entry.id   AF-A0A2W6YQ52-F1
#
_cell.length_a   1.000
_cell.length_b   1.000
_cell.length_c   1.000
_cell.angle_alpha   90.00
_cell.angle_beta   90.00
_cell.angle_gamma   90.00
#
_symmetry.space_group_name_H-M   'P 1'
#
loop_
_entity.id
_entity.type
_entity.pdbx_description
1 polymer ?
#
loop_
_entity_poly.entity_id
_entity_poly.type
_entity_poly.pdbx_seq_one_letter_code
_entity_poly.pdbx_strand_id
1 'polypeptide(L)'
;MTLSKEFFGRRFRAIALACLVGLMSWFTLITQPAFAANNKGTATPPVDQTMAAEPRDQAYEEAVEVIDDPNGVQKTYEENLKQYRQQNPDQKSLVDDAKDLVNKVTGGE
;
A
#
# COMPACT_ATOMS: atom_id res chain seq x y z
N MET A 1 20.57 -18.49 -52.42
CA MET A 1 20.83 -17.54 -51.30
C MET A 1 19.59 -17.39 -50.40
N THR A 2 18.93 -18.50 -50.05
CA THR A 2 17.64 -18.53 -49.33
C THR A 2 17.70 -19.38 -48.06
N LEU A 3 18.50 -20.46 -48.05
CA LEU A 3 18.66 -21.36 -46.89
C LEU A 3 19.23 -20.65 -45.64
N SER A 4 20.16 -19.71 -45.83
CA SER A 4 20.80 -18.99 -44.72
C SER A 4 19.85 -18.03 -44.02
N LYS A 5 18.88 -17.43 -44.74
CA LYS A 5 17.88 -16.52 -44.17
C LYS A 5 16.85 -17.25 -43.31
N GLU A 6 16.44 -18.45 -43.72
CA GLU A 6 15.53 -19.28 -42.92
C GLU A 6 16.21 -19.84 -41.67
N PHE A 7 17.47 -20.25 -41.78
CA PHE A 7 18.28 -20.64 -40.63
C PHE A 7 18.46 -19.47 -39.65
N PHE A 8 18.79 -18.27 -40.15
CA PHE A 8 19.00 -17.10 -39.33
C PHE A 8 17.69 -16.65 -38.64
N GLY A 9 16.56 -16.66 -39.36
CA GLY A 9 15.25 -16.38 -38.79
C GLY A 9 14.81 -17.41 -37.74
N ARG A 10 15.09 -18.70 -37.96
CA ARG A 10 14.76 -19.77 -37.01
C ARG A 10 15.61 -19.68 -35.74
N ARG A 11 16.91 -19.35 -35.86
CA ARG A 11 17.81 -19.15 -34.71
C ARG A 11 17.48 -17.86 -33.97
N PHE A 12 17.15 -16.78 -34.68
CA PHE A 12 16.71 -15.52 -34.06
C PHE A 12 15.40 -15.71 -33.28
N ARG A 13 14.42 -16.42 -33.84
CA ARG A 13 13.17 -16.77 -33.13
C ARG A 13 13.44 -17.62 -31.89
N ALA A 14 14.34 -18.59 -31.97
CA ALA A 14 14.71 -19.42 -30.83
C ALA A 14 15.41 -18.61 -29.72
N ILE A 15 16.31 -17.71 -30.10
CA ILE A 15 17.00 -16.81 -29.15
C ILE A 15 16.00 -15.83 -28.52
N ALA A 16 15.10 -15.24 -29.31
CA ALA A 16 14.05 -14.35 -28.80
C ALA A 16 13.12 -15.06 -27.80
N LEU A 17 12.73 -16.31 -28.09
CA LEU A 17 11.96 -17.14 -27.15
C LEU A 17 12.73 -17.46 -25.88
N ALA A 18 14.02 -17.81 -25.98
CA ALA A 18 14.86 -18.08 -24.82
C ALA A 18 15.05 -16.84 -23.95
N CYS A 19 15.23 -15.67 -24.54
CA CYS A 19 15.30 -14.39 -23.82
C CYS A 19 13.97 -14.04 -23.15
N LEU A 20 12.84 -14.24 -23.83
CA LEU A 20 11.52 -13.95 -23.27
C LEU A 20 11.18 -14.88 -22.09
N VAL A 21 11.46 -16.17 -22.21
CA VAL A 21 11.30 -17.13 -21.11
C VAL A 21 12.25 -16.78 -19.96
N GLY A 22 13.50 -16.42 -20.24
CA GLY A 22 14.46 -15.97 -19.24
C GLY A 22 14.04 -14.70 -18.49
N LEU A 23 13.43 -13.73 -19.20
CA LEU A 23 12.86 -12.50 -18.61
C LEU A 23 11.64 -12.82 -17.73
N MET A 24 10.79 -13.76 -18.14
CA MET A 24 9.64 -14.17 -17.35
C MET A 24 10.04 -14.97 -16.09
N SER A 25 11.15 -15.70 -16.12
CA SER A 25 11.70 -16.41 -14.95
C SER A 25 12.15 -15.47 -13.81
N TRP A 26 12.45 -14.20 -14.11
CA TRP A 26 12.75 -13.21 -13.07
C TRP A 26 11.50 -12.81 -12.27
N PHE A 27 10.31 -12.95 -12.86
CA PHE A 27 9.02 -12.64 -12.21
C PHE A 27 8.49 -13.78 -11.33
N THR A 28 8.95 -15.03 -11.49
CA THR A 28 8.46 -16.18 -10.71
C THR A 28 9.09 -16.29 -9.31
N LEU A 29 10.09 -15.47 -8.98
CA LEU A 29 10.73 -15.50 -7.65
C LEU A 29 9.97 -14.68 -6.58
N ILE A 30 8.94 -13.91 -6.96
CA ILE A 30 8.17 -13.06 -6.05
C ILE A 30 6.77 -13.64 -5.75
N THR A 31 6.34 -14.67 -6.49
CA THR A 31 5.12 -15.39 -6.15
C THR A 31 5.37 -16.30 -4.97
N GLN A 32 5.16 -15.79 -3.76
CA GLN A 32 4.96 -16.65 -2.60
C GLN A 32 3.80 -17.61 -2.96
N PRO A 33 4.00 -18.94 -2.96
CA PRO A 33 2.86 -19.85 -3.01
C PRO A 33 2.00 -19.45 -1.81
N ALA A 34 0.71 -19.16 -2.05
CA ALA A 34 -0.21 -18.81 -0.98
C ALA A 34 0.01 -19.81 0.17
N PHE A 35 0.45 -19.29 1.33
CA PHE A 35 0.64 -20.04 2.57
C PHE A 35 -0.75 -20.51 3.04
N ALA A 36 -1.29 -21.50 2.35
CA ALA A 36 -2.46 -22.26 2.75
C ALA A 36 -1.94 -23.64 3.16
N ALA A 37 -2.05 -23.91 4.46
CA ALA A 37 -1.69 -25.16 5.14
C ALA A 37 -0.19 -25.42 5.38
N ASN A 38 0.35 -24.79 6.43
CA ASN A 38 0.65 -25.54 7.65
C ASN A 38 0.95 -24.58 8.79
N ASN A 39 -0.05 -24.30 9.63
CA ASN A 39 0.18 -23.93 11.03
C ASN A 39 -1.00 -24.48 11.84
N LYS A 40 -0.99 -25.80 12.05
CA LYS A 40 -1.39 -26.30 13.37
C LYS A 40 -0.38 -25.71 14.36
N GLY A 41 -0.62 -24.50 14.84
CA GLY A 41 0.28 -23.85 15.80
C GLY A 41 0.66 -22.41 15.48
N THR A 42 -0.29 -21.56 15.12
CA THR A 42 -0.21 -20.17 15.54
C THR A 42 -1.53 -19.83 16.17
N ALA A 43 -1.51 -19.75 17.50
CA ALA A 43 -2.47 -18.98 18.25
C ALA A 43 -2.80 -17.73 17.43
N THR A 44 -4.07 -17.52 17.15
CA THR A 44 -4.60 -16.17 16.97
C THR A 44 -3.88 -15.31 18.00
N PRO A 45 -3.22 -14.18 17.64
CA PRO A 45 -2.84 -13.24 18.69
C PRO A 45 -4.13 -13.06 19.49
N PRO A 46 -4.13 -13.32 20.82
CA PRO A 46 -5.33 -13.11 21.59
C PRO A 46 -5.76 -11.70 21.22
N VAL A 47 -6.95 -11.56 20.63
CA VAL A 47 -7.57 -10.25 20.53
C VAL A 47 -7.49 -9.75 21.94
N ASP A 48 -6.66 -8.74 22.15
CA ASP A 48 -6.41 -8.23 23.47
C ASP A 48 -7.72 -7.59 23.89
N GLN A 49 -8.59 -8.40 24.50
CA GLN A 49 -9.89 -7.99 25.03
C GLN A 49 -9.69 -6.99 26.19
N THR A 50 -8.43 -6.67 26.53
CA THR A 50 -8.05 -5.61 27.46
C THR A 50 -8.02 -4.21 26.83
N MET A 51 -8.36 -4.04 25.55
CA MET A 51 -9.03 -2.79 25.17
C MET A 51 -10.40 -2.78 25.86
N ALA A 52 -10.36 -2.46 27.15
CA ALA A 52 -11.49 -2.36 28.04
C ALA A 52 -12.54 -1.45 27.41
N ALA A 53 -13.81 -1.60 27.80
CA ALA A 53 -14.86 -0.71 27.32
C ALA A 53 -14.50 0.77 27.52
N GLU A 54 -13.76 1.10 28.59
CA GLU A 54 -13.34 2.44 28.97
C GLU A 54 -12.61 3.25 27.87
N PRO A 55 -11.46 2.82 27.31
CA PRO A 55 -10.79 3.53 26.22
C PRO A 55 -11.63 3.62 24.94
N ARG A 56 -12.57 2.68 24.74
CA ARG A 56 -13.46 2.70 23.57
C ARG A 56 -14.58 3.72 23.75
N ASP A 57 -15.17 3.77 24.93
CA ASP A 57 -16.27 4.67 25.27
C ASP A 57 -15.78 6.13 25.30
N GLN A 58 -14.57 6.37 25.82
CA GLN A 58 -13.90 7.68 25.74
C GLN A 58 -13.67 8.14 24.30
N ALA A 59 -13.25 7.24 23.39
CA ALA A 59 -13.07 7.59 21.98
C ALA A 59 -14.39 7.97 21.29
N TYR A 60 -15.51 7.37 21.71
CA TYR A 60 -16.83 7.77 21.22
C TYR A 60 -17.29 9.11 21.78
N GLU A 61 -17.08 9.36 23.07
CA GLU A 61 -17.39 10.65 23.70
C GLU A 61 -16.61 11.79 23.04
N GLU A 62 -15.30 11.62 22.86
CA GLU A 62 -14.46 12.61 22.18
C GLU A 62 -14.92 12.86 20.74
N ALA A 63 -15.32 11.81 20.02
CA ALA A 63 -15.85 11.97 18.67
C ALA A 63 -17.18 12.75 18.63
N VAL A 64 -18.05 12.58 19.63
CA VAL A 64 -19.31 13.34 19.73
C VAL A 64 -19.02 14.81 20.03
N GLU A 65 -18.11 15.11 20.95
CA GLU A 65 -17.71 16.49 21.28
C GLU A 65 -17.13 17.23 20.07
N VAL A 66 -16.33 16.54 19.24
CA VAL A 66 -15.75 17.09 18.01
C VAL A 66 -16.82 17.41 16.95
N ILE A 67 -17.92 16.65 16.91
CA ILE A 67 -19.04 16.86 15.98
C ILE A 67 -19.95 18.01 16.44
N ASP A 68 -20.12 18.18 17.76
CA ASP A 68 -20.94 19.25 18.34
C ASP A 68 -20.29 20.64 18.19
N ASP A 69 -18.96 20.73 18.07
CA ASP A 69 -18.27 21.96 17.68
C ASP A 69 -18.34 22.18 16.15
N PRO A 70 -18.90 23.29 15.66
CA PRO A 70 -18.98 23.59 14.22
C PRO A 70 -17.62 23.62 13.52
N ASN A 71 -16.50 23.81 14.23
CA ASN A 71 -15.14 23.73 13.70
C ASN A 71 -14.32 22.56 14.26
N GLY A 72 -14.92 21.69 15.10
CA GLY A 72 -14.20 20.66 15.82
C GLY A 72 -13.44 19.72 14.89
N VAL A 73 -14.10 19.22 13.84
CA VAL A 73 -13.48 18.34 12.84
C VAL A 73 -12.26 18.97 12.18
N GLN A 74 -12.36 20.25 11.79
CA GLN A 74 -11.26 20.98 11.16
C GLN A 74 -10.09 21.18 12.12
N LYS A 75 -10.39 21.52 13.38
CA LYS A 75 -9.37 21.69 14.42
C LYS A 75 -8.66 20.38 14.76
N THR A 76 -9.39 19.29 14.94
CA THR A 76 -8.83 17.95 15.17
C THR A 76 -7.96 17.50 14.00
N TYR A 77 -8.35 17.79 12.76
CA TYR A 77 -7.51 17.54 11.59
C TYR A 77 -6.18 18.30 11.65
N GLU A 78 -6.19 19.59 11.98
CA GLU A 78 -4.98 20.41 12.07
C GLU A 78 -4.04 19.95 13.19
N GLU A 79 -4.59 19.59 14.35
CA GLU A 79 -3.84 19.05 15.48
C GLU A 79 -3.17 17.71 15.14
N ASN A 80 -3.92 16.80 14.51
CA ASN A 80 -3.42 15.51 14.05
C ASN A 80 -2.34 15.68 12.97
N LEU A 81 -2.52 16.60 12.04
CA LEU A 81 -1.53 16.90 11.00
C LEU A 81 -0.24 17.45 11.60
N LYS A 82 -0.34 18.29 12.64
CA LYS A 82 0.82 18.82 13.36
C LYS A 82 1.56 17.71 14.11
N GLN A 83 0.85 16.84 14.83
CA GLN A 83 1.45 15.68 15.49
C GLN A 83 2.13 14.74 14.49
N TYR A 84 1.45 14.43 13.38
CA TYR A 84 1.99 13.56 12.34
C TYR A 84 3.31 14.10 11.77
N ARG A 85 3.38 15.41 11.47
CA ARG A 85 4.61 16.07 10.98
C ARG A 85 5.73 16.12 12.03
N GLN A 86 5.40 16.16 13.32
CA GLN A 86 6.39 16.11 14.41
C GLN A 86 6.96 14.69 14.59
N GLN A 87 6.11 13.67 14.47
CA GLN A 87 6.50 12.27 14.61
C GLN A 87 7.19 11.71 13.35
N ASN A 88 6.90 12.29 12.18
CA ASN A 88 7.44 11.87 10.90
C ASN A 88 8.11 13.05 10.18
N PRO A 89 9.21 13.61 10.74
CA PRO A 89 9.87 14.79 10.18
C PRO A 89 10.39 14.56 8.75
N ASP A 90 10.74 13.32 8.41
CA ASP A 90 11.30 12.92 7.12
C ASP A 90 10.21 12.74 6.05
N GLN A 91 8.96 12.54 6.47
CA GLN A 91 7.81 12.25 5.60
C GLN A 91 6.86 13.44 5.48
N LYS A 92 7.36 14.64 5.79
CA LYS A 92 6.56 15.87 5.81
C LYS A 92 5.81 16.14 4.52
N SER A 93 6.29 15.63 3.37
CA SER A 93 5.64 15.80 2.07
C SER A 93 4.50 14.83 1.78
N LEU A 94 4.40 13.67 2.45
CA LEU A 94 3.47 12.61 2.01
C LEU A 94 2.00 13.05 1.98
N VAL A 95 1.57 13.82 2.99
CA VAL A 95 0.21 14.36 3.05
C VAL A 95 0.01 15.48 2.02
N ASP A 96 1.04 16.30 1.81
CA ASP A 96 1.00 17.41 0.85
C ASP A 96 1.00 16.86 -0.60
N ASP A 97 1.79 15.83 -0.89
CA ASP A 97 1.85 15.10 -2.16
C ASP A 97 0.52 14.39 -2.47
N ALA A 98 -0.11 13.80 -1.44
CA ALA A 98 -1.43 13.19 -1.59
C ALA A 98 -2.50 14.24 -1.88
N LYS A 99 -2.44 15.41 -1.23
CA LYS A 99 -3.35 16.53 -1.47
C LYS A 99 -3.21 17.05 -2.91
N ASP A 100 -1.98 17.22 -3.38
CA ASP A 100 -1.69 17.65 -4.75
C ASP A 100 -2.18 16.63 -5.79
N LEU A 101 -2.01 15.33 -5.53
CA LEU A 101 -2.52 14.28 -6.41
C LEU A 101 -4.05 14.32 -6.52
N VAL A 102 -4.74 14.48 -5.40
CA VAL A 102 -6.21 14.58 -5.38
C VAL A 102 -6.65 15.80 -6.18
N ASN A 103 -6.08 16.97 -5.90
CA ASN A 103 -6.37 18.21 -6.62
C ASN A 103 -6.17 18.06 -8.14
N LYS A 104 -5.07 17.41 -8.55
CA LYS A 104 -4.78 17.13 -9.96
C LYS A 104 -5.79 16.19 -10.62
N VAL A 105 -6.32 15.22 -9.87
CA VAL A 105 -7.32 14.25 -10.39
C VAL A 105 -8.72 14.86 -10.41
N THR A 106 -9.07 15.69 -9.43
CA THR A 106 -10.39 16.33 -9.32
C THR A 106 -10.49 17.64 -10.11
N GLY A 107 -9.38 18.16 -10.63
CA GLY A 107 -9.34 19.43 -11.35
C GLY A 107 -9.51 20.66 -10.44
N GLY A 108 -9.27 20.50 -9.15
CA GLY A 108 -9.12 21.63 -8.23
C GLY A 108 -7.73 22.21 -8.42
N GLU A 109 -7.64 23.38 -9.06
CA GLU A 109 -6.44 24.22 -9.03
C GLU A 109 -6.14 24.71 -7.60
#